data_AF-D6U154-F1
#
_entry.id   AF-D6U154-F1
#
_cell.length_a   1.000
_cell.length_b   1.000
_cell.length_c   1.000
_cell.angle_alpha   90.00
_cell.angle_beta   90.00
_cell.angle_gamma   90.00
#
_symmetry.space_group_name_H-M   'P 1'
#
loop_
_entity.id
_entity.type
_entity.pdbx_description
1 polymer ?
#
loop_
_entity_poly.entity_id
_entity_poly.type
_entity_poly.pdbx_seq_one_letter_code
_entity_poly.pdbx_strand_id
1 'polypeptide(L)'
;MDQYVKELAGILVAIVLVADGLLHAYWATGRLWPAQNKLSLAKAVLNINKTRSFRPAVLVPLACLLFCGALIMLARVHYLGMFGQLIPSPLLQLGVLSVAVGLLLRGLAGIVWALRLAASRSEMFYKLNLIVYTPVCLVLFVAAAAAASF
;
A
#
# COMPACT_ATOMS: atom_id res chain seq x y z
N MET A 1 12.37 -9.11 19.36
CA MET A 1 12.92 -8.38 18.19
C MET A 1 13.43 -7.05 18.69
N ASP A 2 14.61 -6.64 18.25
CA ASP A 2 15.24 -5.39 18.69
C ASP A 2 14.33 -4.17 18.38
N GLN A 3 14.32 -3.19 19.27
CA GLN A 3 13.52 -1.97 19.15
C GLN A 3 13.88 -1.22 17.86
N TYR A 4 15.17 -1.20 17.52
CA TYR A 4 15.66 -0.61 16.27
C TYR A 4 15.02 -1.25 15.03
N VAL A 5 14.84 -2.58 15.03
CA VAL A 5 14.20 -3.31 13.91
C VAL A 5 12.72 -2.96 13.81
N LYS A 6 12.00 -2.82 14.94
CA LYS A 6 10.60 -2.38 14.96
C LYS A 6 10.44 -0.98 14.35
N GLU A 7 11.34 -0.07 14.70
CA GLU A 7 11.36 1.30 14.18
C GLU A 7 11.60 1.33 12.68
N LEU A 8 12.66 0.67 12.21
CA LEU A 8 12.95 0.56 10.78
C LEU A 8 11.79 -0.06 10.00
N ALA A 9 11.15 -1.10 10.54
CA ALA A 9 10.01 -1.74 9.92
C ALA A 9 8.83 -0.77 9.76
N GLY A 10 8.50 0.01 10.80
CA GLY A 10 7.44 1.01 10.74
C GLY A 10 7.74 2.13 9.73
N ILE A 11 8.98 2.63 9.71
CA ILE A 11 9.44 3.66 8.77
C ILE A 11 9.37 3.14 7.33
N LEU A 12 9.84 1.92 7.08
CA LEU A 12 9.80 1.30 5.75
C LEU A 12 8.37 1.23 5.22
N VAL A 13 7.43 0.75 6.04
CA VAL A 13 6.00 0.71 5.66
C VAL A 13 5.47 2.10 5.38
N ALA A 14 5.76 3.08 6.24
CA ALA A 14 5.31 4.45 6.05
C ALA A 14 5.84 5.06 4.74
N ILE A 15 7.13 4.88 4.42
CA ILE A 15 7.75 5.39 3.19
C ILE A 15 7.04 4.82 1.95
N VAL A 16 6.79 3.51 1.92
CA VAL A 16 6.15 2.89 0.75
C VAL A 16 4.69 3.34 0.63
N LEU A 17 3.95 3.45 1.73
CA LEU A 17 2.58 3.96 1.72
C LEU A 17 2.52 5.43 1.26
N VAL A 18 3.47 6.27 1.68
CA VAL A 18 3.58 7.66 1.19
C VAL A 18 3.89 7.69 -0.29
N ALA A 19 4.85 6.90 -0.77
CA ALA A 19 5.21 6.84 -2.19
C ALA A 19 4.02 6.41 -3.05
N ASP A 20 3.28 5.38 -2.62
CA ASP A 20 2.06 4.92 -3.30
C ASP A 20 0.95 5.97 -3.25
N GLY A 21 0.74 6.60 -2.09
CA GLY A 21 -0.24 7.68 -1.93
C GLY A 21 0.04 8.87 -2.84
N LEU A 22 1.32 9.26 -2.98
CA LEU A 22 1.76 10.31 -3.90
C LEU A 22 1.51 9.94 -5.36
N LEU A 23 1.72 8.67 -5.74
CA LEU A 23 1.43 8.19 -7.09
C LEU A 23 -0.08 8.28 -7.40
N HIS A 24 -0.94 7.94 -6.43
CA HIS A 24 -2.39 8.09 -6.54
C HIS A 24 -2.82 9.55 -6.63
N ALA A 25 -2.25 10.43 -5.80
CA ALA A 25 -2.48 11.88 -5.88
C ALA A 25 -2.03 12.45 -7.24
N TYR A 26 -0.89 12.02 -7.75
CA TYR A 26 -0.39 12.39 -9.06
C TYR A 26 -1.36 11.96 -10.17
N TRP A 27 -1.84 10.72 -10.15
CA TRP A 27 -2.85 10.25 -11.12
C TRP A 27 -4.19 10.97 -10.98
N ALA A 28 -4.55 11.44 -9.77
CA ALA A 28 -5.78 12.21 -9.56
C ALA A 28 -5.74 13.55 -10.31
N THR A 29 -4.56 14.12 -10.56
CA THR A 29 -4.40 15.33 -11.40
C THR A 29 -4.61 15.08 -12.89
N GLY A 30 -4.84 13.83 -13.31
CA GLY A 30 -5.02 13.43 -14.70
C GLY A 30 -3.73 13.07 -15.43
N ARG A 31 -2.57 13.17 -14.76
CA ARG A 31 -1.29 12.70 -15.29
C ARG A 31 -1.23 11.17 -15.30
N LEU A 32 -0.53 10.59 -16.27
CA LEU A 32 -0.66 9.16 -16.59
C LEU A 32 0.63 8.35 -16.51
N TRP A 33 1.75 8.97 -16.14
CA TRP A 33 3.03 8.28 -15.99
C TRP A 33 2.88 7.04 -15.10
N PRO A 34 3.47 5.89 -15.45
CA PRO A 34 4.38 5.65 -16.59
C PRO A 34 3.69 5.31 -17.93
N ALA A 35 2.36 5.38 -18.00
CA ALA A 35 1.58 5.02 -19.18
C ALA A 35 1.25 6.20 -20.10
N GLN A 36 1.01 5.92 -21.38
CA GLN A 36 0.64 6.92 -22.38
C GLN A 36 -0.85 7.30 -22.37
N ASN A 37 -1.70 6.42 -21.84
CA ASN A 37 -3.15 6.65 -21.77
C ASN A 37 -3.79 5.89 -20.58
N LYS A 38 -5.01 6.28 -20.19
CA LYS A 38 -5.73 5.71 -19.05
C LYS A 38 -6.01 4.21 -19.17
N LEU A 39 -6.18 3.71 -20.39
CA LEU A 39 -6.42 2.28 -20.62
C LEU A 39 -5.14 1.47 -20.39
N SER A 40 -4.01 1.93 -20.91
CA SER A 40 -2.70 1.32 -20.65
C SER A 40 -2.36 1.34 -19.16
N LEU A 41 -2.65 2.45 -18.47
CA LEU A 41 -2.45 2.54 -17.02
C LEU A 41 -3.34 1.55 -16.25
N ALA A 42 -4.63 1.45 -16.61
CA ALA A 42 -5.56 0.51 -15.99
C ALA A 42 -5.21 -0.95 -16.25
N LYS A 43 -4.70 -1.26 -17.43
CA LYS A 43 -4.19 -2.60 -17.74
C LYS A 43 -2.91 -2.91 -16.96
N ALA A 44 -2.01 -1.94 -16.79
CA ALA A 44 -0.73 -2.13 -16.12
C ALA A 44 -0.84 -2.24 -14.60
N VAL A 45 -1.73 -1.45 -13.97
CA VAL A 45 -1.84 -1.34 -12.50
C VAL A 45 -2.99 -2.16 -11.93
N LEU A 46 -4.10 -2.28 -12.66
CA LEU A 46 -5.34 -2.86 -12.14
C LEU A 46 -5.78 -4.14 -12.88
N ASN A 47 -5.13 -4.53 -13.97
CA ASN A 47 -5.52 -5.68 -14.81
C ASN A 47 -6.96 -5.60 -15.35
N ILE A 48 -7.47 -4.38 -15.60
CA ILE A 48 -8.84 -4.14 -16.08
C ILE A 48 -8.88 -3.32 -17.37
N ASN A 49 -9.96 -3.50 -18.13
CA ASN A 49 -10.26 -2.71 -19.35
C ASN A 49 -11.20 -1.53 -19.05
N LYS A 50 -11.18 -0.98 -17.82
CA LYS A 50 -12.05 0.13 -17.41
C LYS A 50 -11.20 1.34 -17.00
N THR A 51 -11.38 2.45 -17.70
CA THR A 51 -10.62 3.70 -17.45
C THR A 51 -11.18 4.54 -16.30
N ARG A 52 -12.41 4.24 -15.85
CA ARG A 52 -13.13 5.01 -14.81
C ARG A 52 -12.45 4.96 -13.44
N SER A 53 -11.55 4.00 -13.22
CA SER A 53 -10.77 3.85 -11.98
C SER A 53 -9.73 4.96 -11.77
N PHE A 54 -9.31 5.66 -12.83
CA PHE A 54 -8.36 6.79 -12.75
C PHE A 54 -9.11 8.12 -12.78
N ARG A 55 -9.94 8.34 -11.76
CA ARG A 55 -10.68 9.60 -11.53
C ARG A 55 -10.41 10.09 -10.10
N PRO A 56 -10.43 11.41 -9.86
CA PRO A 56 -10.22 11.97 -8.51
C PRO A 56 -11.09 11.32 -7.44
N ALA A 57 -12.36 11.03 -7.76
CA ALA A 57 -13.32 10.41 -6.84
C ALA A 57 -12.90 9.01 -6.32
N VAL A 58 -11.97 8.33 -6.98
CA VAL A 58 -11.43 7.03 -6.54
C VAL A 58 -10.02 7.20 -5.98
N LEU A 59 -9.18 7.98 -6.67
CA LEU A 59 -7.76 8.12 -6.35
C LEU A 59 -7.49 8.97 -5.11
N VAL A 60 -8.28 10.03 -4.88
CA VAL A 60 -8.11 10.91 -3.70
C VAL A 60 -8.43 10.17 -2.40
N PRO A 61 -9.57 9.46 -2.26
CA PRO A 61 -9.83 8.66 -1.06
C PRO A 61 -8.75 7.60 -0.82
N LEU A 62 -8.24 6.96 -1.88
CA LEU A 62 -7.19 5.95 -1.76
C LEU A 62 -5.86 6.57 -1.29
N ALA A 63 -5.46 7.71 -1.87
CA ALA A 63 -4.28 8.45 -1.41
C ALA A 63 -4.41 8.86 0.06
N CYS A 64 -5.57 9.38 0.48
CA CYS A 64 -5.82 9.73 1.88
C CYS A 64 -5.70 8.51 2.80
N LEU A 65 -6.26 7.36 2.40
CA LEU A 65 -6.16 6.13 3.19
C LEU A 65 -4.70 5.67 3.35
N LEU A 66 -3.92 5.76 2.28
CA LEU A 66 -2.49 5.41 2.31
C LEU A 66 -1.70 6.37 3.21
N PHE A 67 -1.95 7.68 3.13
CA PHE A 67 -1.32 8.66 4.03
C PHE A 67 -1.72 8.46 5.49
N CYS A 68 -2.99 8.17 5.76
CA CYS A 68 -3.45 7.81 7.11
C CYS A 68 -2.73 6.55 7.62
N GLY A 69 -2.59 5.52 6.78
CA GLY A 69 -1.83 4.32 7.11
C GLY A 69 -0.37 4.62 7.44
N ALA A 70 0.28 5.50 6.67
CA ALA A 70 1.65 5.93 6.93
C ALA A 70 1.78 6.67 8.28
N LEU A 71 0.87 7.59 8.57
CA LEU A 71 0.84 8.32 9.85
C LEU A 71 0.61 7.37 11.04
N ILE A 72 -0.26 6.36 10.90
CA ILE A 72 -0.47 5.32 11.91
C ILE A 72 0.84 4.55 12.17
N MET A 73 1.55 4.15 11.12
CA MET A 73 2.83 3.45 11.28
C MET A 73 3.89 4.32 11.98
N LEU A 74 4.00 5.60 11.60
CA LEU A 74 4.94 6.53 12.24
C LEU A 74 4.57 6.83 13.69
N ALA A 75 3.27 6.95 14.00
CA ALA A 75 2.79 7.10 15.38
C ALA A 75 3.15 5.87 16.22
N ARG A 76 3.01 4.65 15.65
CA ARG A 76 3.35 3.39 16.35
C ARG A 76 4.82 3.31 16.75
N VAL A 77 5.71 3.86 15.94
CA VAL A 77 7.16 3.88 16.21
C VAL A 77 7.63 5.19 16.87
N HIS A 78 6.70 5.99 17.42
CA HIS A 78 6.97 7.23 18.15
C HIS A 78 7.63 8.37 17.34
N TYR A 79 7.59 8.31 16.00
CA TYR A 79 8.15 9.34 15.11
C TYR A 79 7.27 10.59 14.96
N LEU A 80 6.03 10.59 15.48
CA LEU A 80 5.15 11.76 15.50
C LEU A 80 5.23 12.58 16.80
N GLY A 81 6.10 12.22 17.73
CA GLY A 81 6.26 12.92 19.01
C GLY A 81 4.94 13.03 19.79
N MET A 82 4.63 14.24 20.28
CA MET A 82 3.41 14.49 21.07
C MET A 82 2.12 14.17 20.31
N PHE A 83 2.08 14.34 18.98
CA PHE A 83 0.87 14.05 18.21
C PHE A 83 0.52 12.56 18.19
N GLY A 84 1.53 11.68 18.24
CA GLY A 84 1.32 10.24 18.33
C GLY A 84 0.76 9.80 19.68
N GLN A 85 1.04 10.55 20.75
CA GLN A 85 0.59 10.26 22.11
C GLN A 85 -0.90 10.60 22.33
N LEU A 86 -1.50 11.40 21.44
CA LEU A 86 -2.93 11.73 21.49
C LEU A 86 -3.82 10.53 21.13
N ILE A 87 -3.28 9.54 20.42
CA ILE A 87 -4.02 8.37 19.95
C ILE A 87 -3.91 7.26 21.00
N PRO A 88 -5.03 6.75 21.55
CA PRO A 88 -4.99 5.63 22.49
C PRO A 88 -4.29 4.41 21.88
N SER A 89 -3.40 3.78 22.66
CA SER A 89 -2.61 2.62 22.21
C SER A 89 -3.45 1.49 21.56
N PRO A 90 -4.64 1.11 22.07
CA PRO A 90 -5.47 0.10 21.41
C PRO A 90 -5.96 0.51 20.03
N LEU A 91 -6.28 1.79 19.83
CA LEU A 91 -6.73 2.32 18.54
C LEU A 91 -5.58 2.34 17.53
N LEU A 92 -4.38 2.70 18.00
CA LEU A 92 -3.17 2.66 17.18
C LEU A 92 -2.82 1.24 16.77
N GLN A 93 -2.93 0.28 17.68
CA GLN A 93 -2.76 -1.15 17.41
C GLN A 93 -3.74 -1.64 16.34
N LEU A 94 -5.02 -1.28 16.45
CA LEU A 94 -6.04 -1.63 15.47
C LEU A 94 -5.72 -1.03 14.08
N GLY A 95 -5.20 0.20 14.04
CA GLY A 95 -4.76 0.85 12.82
C GLY A 95 -3.62 0.10 12.15
N VAL A 96 -2.57 -0.25 12.90
CA VAL A 96 -1.42 -1.03 12.39
C VAL A 96 -1.88 -2.41 11.90
N LEU A 97 -2.77 -3.08 12.64
CA LEU A 97 -3.33 -4.36 12.21
C LEU A 97 -4.13 -4.22 10.91
N SER A 98 -4.90 -3.15 10.76
CA SER A 98 -5.66 -2.87 9.55
C SER A 98 -4.75 -2.66 8.33
N VAL A 99 -3.63 -1.95 8.51
CA VAL A 99 -2.58 -1.80 7.48
C VAL A 99 -1.98 -3.16 7.12
N ALA A 100 -1.59 -3.97 8.12
CA ALA A 100 -1.04 -5.29 7.91
C ALA A 100 -2.02 -6.21 7.16
N VAL A 101 -3.29 -6.23 7.56
CA VAL A 101 -4.34 -7.01 6.87
C VAL A 101 -4.52 -6.55 5.43
N GLY A 102 -4.56 -5.24 5.16
CA GLY A 102 -4.66 -4.72 3.79
C GLY A 102 -3.50 -5.16 2.89
N LEU A 103 -2.27 -5.09 3.41
CA LEU A 103 -1.06 -5.54 2.72
C LEU A 103 -1.07 -7.06 2.48
N LEU A 104 -1.49 -7.85 3.47
CA LEU A 104 -1.62 -9.29 3.35
C LEU A 104 -2.66 -9.67 2.29
N LEU A 105 -3.86 -9.08 2.34
CA LEU A 105 -4.92 -9.32 1.36
C LEU A 105 -4.44 -8.99 -0.05
N ARG A 106 -3.69 -7.89 -0.22
CA ARG A 106 -3.11 -7.55 -1.52
C ARG A 106 -2.05 -8.56 -1.96
N GLY A 107 -1.18 -9.00 -1.06
CA GLY A 107 -0.19 -10.05 -1.32
C GLY A 107 -0.84 -11.37 -1.74
N LEU A 108 -1.85 -11.83 -0.99
CA LEU A 108 -2.61 -13.04 -1.30
C LEU A 108 -3.34 -12.95 -2.65
N ALA A 109 -3.97 -11.81 -2.95
CA ALA A 109 -4.54 -11.58 -4.28
C ALA A 109 -3.46 -11.68 -5.37
N GLY A 110 -2.27 -11.15 -5.10
CA GLY A 110 -1.07 -11.30 -5.91
C GLY A 110 -0.72 -12.75 -6.23
N ILE A 111 -0.74 -13.62 -5.22
CA ILE A 111 -0.50 -15.07 -5.34
C ILE A 111 -1.58 -15.74 -6.19
N VAL A 112 -2.86 -15.38 -6.02
CA VAL A 112 -3.97 -15.91 -6.83
C VAL A 112 -3.72 -15.64 -8.32
N TRP A 113 -3.25 -14.45 -8.69
CA TRP A 113 -2.84 -14.16 -10.08
C TRP A 113 -1.58 -14.92 -10.49
N ALA A 114 -0.59 -15.06 -9.61
CA ALA A 114 0.65 -15.80 -9.89
C ALA A 114 0.39 -17.27 -10.23
N LEU A 115 -0.52 -17.91 -9.48
CA LEU A 115 -0.98 -19.29 -9.68
C LEU A 115 -1.95 -19.46 -10.86
N ARG A 116 -2.22 -18.39 -11.62
CA ARG A 116 -3.17 -18.35 -12.75
C ARG A 116 -4.60 -18.76 -12.37
N LEU A 117 -4.95 -18.66 -11.08
CA LEU A 117 -6.30 -18.91 -10.57
C LEU A 117 -7.25 -17.75 -10.91
N ALA A 118 -6.71 -16.60 -11.33
CA ALA A 118 -7.46 -15.46 -11.84
C ALA A 118 -6.95 -15.05 -13.22
N ALA A 119 -7.86 -14.63 -14.10
CA ALA A 119 -7.51 -14.23 -15.47
C ALA A 119 -6.60 -12.98 -15.48
N SER A 120 -5.40 -13.12 -16.03
CA SER A 120 -4.53 -12.00 -16.38
C SER A 120 -4.88 -11.48 -17.77
N ARG A 121 -5.35 -10.23 -17.86
CA ARG A 121 -5.67 -9.54 -19.12
C ARG A 121 -4.49 -8.72 -19.66
N SER A 122 -3.43 -8.60 -18.88
CA SER A 122 -2.24 -7.80 -19.18
C SER A 122 -0.98 -8.56 -18.77
N GLU A 123 -0.12 -8.86 -19.74
CA GLU A 123 1.18 -9.50 -19.49
C GLU A 123 2.09 -8.58 -18.63
N MET A 124 2.01 -7.27 -18.85
CA MET A 124 2.76 -6.29 -18.06
C MET A 124 2.32 -6.29 -16.59
N PHE A 125 1.02 -6.32 -16.32
CA PHE A 125 0.52 -6.43 -14.94
C PHE A 125 0.95 -7.74 -14.31
N TYR A 126 0.90 -8.86 -15.05
CA TYR A 126 1.31 -10.15 -14.53
C TYR A 126 2.78 -10.12 -14.06
N LYS A 127 3.68 -9.60 -14.90
CA LYS A 127 5.11 -9.46 -14.56
C LYS A 127 5.33 -8.56 -13.36
N LEU A 128 4.72 -7.36 -13.35
CA LEU A 128 4.83 -6.42 -12.23
C LEU A 128 4.25 -7.00 -10.93
N ASN A 129 3.11 -7.67 -11.03
CA ASN A 129 2.46 -8.28 -9.87
C ASN A 129 3.32 -9.40 -9.26
N LEU A 130 3.96 -10.22 -10.09
CA LEU A 130 4.79 -11.33 -9.62
C LEU A 130 6.13 -10.85 -9.04
N ILE A 131 6.79 -9.91 -9.72
CA ILE A 131 8.17 -9.51 -9.40
C ILE A 131 8.22 -8.38 -8.38
N VAL A 132 7.22 -7.49 -8.38
CA VAL A 132 7.24 -6.26 -7.57
C VAL A 132 6.10 -6.25 -6.56
N TYR A 133 4.84 -6.25 -7.02
CA TYR A 133 3.71 -5.96 -6.11
C TYR A 133 3.52 -7.03 -5.04
N THR A 134 3.53 -8.31 -5.41
CA THR A 134 3.33 -9.40 -4.45
C THR A 134 4.46 -9.48 -3.43
N PRO A 135 5.76 -9.51 -3.83
CA PRO A 135 6.85 -9.52 -2.87
C PRO A 135 6.85 -8.31 -1.96
N VAL A 136 6.66 -7.10 -2.50
CA VAL A 136 6.62 -5.87 -1.70
C VAL A 136 5.48 -5.92 -0.69
N CYS A 137 4.26 -6.29 -1.09
CA CYS A 137 3.13 -6.36 -0.16
C CYS A 137 3.35 -7.41 0.95
N LEU A 138 3.95 -8.57 0.66
CA LEU A 138 4.24 -9.58 1.67
C LEU A 138 5.35 -9.13 2.63
N VAL A 139 6.42 -8.52 2.12
CA VAL A 139 7.50 -7.96 2.95
C VAL A 139 6.95 -6.85 3.85
N LEU A 140 6.13 -5.96 3.31
CA LEU A 140 5.51 -4.89 4.09
C LEU A 140 4.50 -5.42 5.12
N PHE A 141 3.77 -6.49 4.82
CA PHE A 141 2.93 -7.17 5.79
C PHE A 141 3.77 -7.68 6.98
N VAL A 142 4.87 -8.38 6.70
CA VAL A 142 5.78 -8.87 7.74
C VAL A 142 6.35 -7.69 8.55
N ALA A 143 6.78 -6.61 7.89
CA ALA A 143 7.27 -5.40 8.56
C ALA A 143 6.20 -4.75 9.45
N ALA A 144 4.97 -4.62 8.96
CA ALA A 144 3.85 -4.07 9.72
C ALA A 144 3.49 -4.95 10.93
N ALA A 145 3.49 -6.28 10.77
CA ALA A 145 3.27 -7.23 11.87
C ALA A 145 4.41 -7.17 12.91
N ALA A 146 5.65 -6.97 12.45
CA ALA A 146 6.81 -6.75 13.31
C ALA A 146 6.63 -5.50 14.18
N ALA A 147 6.21 -4.38 13.59
CA ALA A 147 5.92 -3.13 14.32
C ALA A 147 4.69 -3.23 15.26
N ALA A 148 3.77 -4.15 14.97
CA ALA A 148 2.60 -4.42 15.81
C ALA A 148 2.92 -5.24 17.06
N SER A 149 4.02 -6.01 17.06
CA SER A 149 4.40 -6.88 18.19
C SER A 149 4.82 -6.08 19.42
N PHE A 150 4.31 -6.46 20.59
CA PHE A 150 4.68 -5.88 21.89
C PHE A 150 6.08 -6.32 22.30
#